data_AF-A0A0H2RH92-F1
#
_entry.id   AF-A0A0H2RH92-F1
#
_cell.length_a   1.000
_cell.length_b   1.000
_cell.length_c   1.000
_cell.angle_alpha   90.00
_cell.angle_beta   90.00
_cell.angle_gamma   90.00
#
_symmetry.space_group_name_H-M   'P 1'
#
loop_
_entity.id
_entity.type
_entity.pdbx_description
1 polymer ?
#
loop_
_entity_poly.entity_id
_entity_poly.type
_entity_poly.pdbx_seq_one_letter_code
_entity_poly.pdbx_strand_id
1 'polypeptide(L)'
;RCLDCVPSQHFCEKCIALQHHSNLTHRLQKWCFVEWNDVTFATIGVDKKLGHDGDQCPLAGDLVFELQLLHTTGFRPIRVVPCACPGFVVYQEFLRLRWMPISLSSLNYAVTFDVIEGYLRRNYTSHVSTYDYLKEVSVDAPDGLYVSH
;
A
#
# COMPACT_ATOMS: atom_id res chain seq x y z
N ARG A 1 6.49 -15.94 -0.24
CA ARG A 1 7.71 -15.26 -0.74
C ARG A 1 7.36 -13.82 -1.11
N CYS A 2 8.36 -12.94 -1.17
CA CYS A 2 8.23 -11.58 -1.66
C CYS A 2 8.90 -11.47 -3.04
N LEU A 3 8.23 -10.87 -4.02
CA LEU A 3 8.72 -10.76 -5.40
C LEU A 3 9.59 -9.52 -5.64
N ASP A 4 9.66 -8.59 -4.68
CA ASP A 4 10.37 -7.33 -4.83
C ASP A 4 11.64 -7.24 -3.97
N CYS A 5 11.79 -8.09 -2.93
CA CYS A 5 13.02 -8.17 -2.12
C CYS A 5 14.05 -9.14 -2.71
N VAL A 6 13.89 -10.44 -2.42
CA VAL A 6 14.76 -11.51 -2.88
C VAL A 6 13.87 -12.64 -3.38
N PRO A 7 13.47 -12.65 -4.68
CA PRO A 7 12.43 -13.54 -5.20
C PRO A 7 12.72 -15.04 -5.07
N SER A 8 14.00 -15.40 -4.94
CA SER A 8 14.47 -16.77 -4.76
C SER A 8 14.35 -17.29 -3.33
N GLN A 9 14.10 -16.44 -2.33
CA GLN A 9 13.98 -16.85 -0.94
C GLN A 9 12.52 -17.11 -0.54
N HIS A 10 12.35 -18.17 0.25
CA HIS A 10 11.06 -18.58 0.78
C HIS A 10 11.03 -18.38 2.30
N PHE A 11 9.93 -17.82 2.78
CA PHE A 11 9.73 -17.46 4.17
C PHE A 11 8.33 -17.93 4.58
N CYS A 12 8.16 -18.29 5.85
CA CYS A 12 6.82 -18.42 6.41
C CYS A 12 6.14 -17.03 6.51
N GLU A 13 4.83 -17.01 6.69
CA GLU A 13 4.05 -15.76 6.80
C GLU A 13 4.57 -14.85 7.92
N LYS A 14 4.96 -15.42 9.06
CA LYS A 14 5.51 -14.66 10.19
C LYS A 14 6.82 -13.96 9.82
N CYS A 15 7.73 -14.64 9.13
CA CYS A 15 8.99 -14.03 8.69
C CYS A 15 8.75 -12.94 7.64
N ILE A 16 7.80 -13.14 6.72
CA ILE A 16 7.41 -12.09 5.76
C ILE A 16 6.87 -10.86 6.51
N ALA A 17 5.95 -11.06 7.45
CA ALA A 17 5.37 -9.99 8.25
C ALA A 17 6.43 -9.19 9.01
N LEU A 18 7.37 -9.87 9.68
CA LEU A 18 8.45 -9.24 10.43
C LEU A 18 9.37 -8.41 9.53
N GLN A 19 9.74 -8.95 8.36
CA GLN A 19 10.66 -8.27 7.45
C GLN A 19 10.02 -7.07 6.72
N HIS A 20 8.70 -7.04 6.59
CA HIS A 20 7.98 -6.05 5.78
C HIS A 20 7.07 -5.12 6.60
N HIS A 21 7.07 -5.18 7.93
CA HIS A 21 6.22 -4.32 8.77
C HIS A 21 6.31 -2.82 8.43
N SER A 22 7.49 -2.36 7.99
CA SER A 22 7.74 -0.98 7.59
C SER A 22 7.25 -0.66 6.17
N ASN A 23 7.25 -1.64 5.26
CA ASN A 23 6.87 -1.47 3.85
C ASN A 23 5.95 -2.59 3.33
N LEU A 24 4.66 -2.25 3.18
CA LEU A 24 3.61 -3.16 2.70
C LEU A 24 3.27 -2.97 1.21
N THR A 25 4.10 -2.30 0.41
CA THR A 25 3.84 -2.09 -1.03
C THR A 25 4.30 -3.26 -1.91
N HIS A 26 5.08 -4.19 -1.33
CA HIS A 26 5.66 -5.32 -2.05
C HIS A 26 4.61 -6.38 -2.42
N ARG A 27 4.84 -7.05 -3.54
CA ARG A 27 4.04 -8.17 -4.06
C ARG A 27 4.46 -9.46 -3.39
N LEU A 28 3.47 -10.20 -2.92
CA LEU A 28 3.67 -11.45 -2.20
C LEU A 28 3.01 -12.61 -2.94
N GLN A 29 3.61 -13.79 -2.78
CA GLN A 29 3.03 -15.04 -3.22
C GLN A 29 3.09 -16.10 -2.13
N LYS A 30 2.04 -16.91 -2.03
CA LYS A 30 1.96 -18.07 -1.14
C LYS A 30 1.91 -19.36 -1.97
N TRP A 31 2.68 -20.36 -1.55
CA TRP A 31 2.64 -21.68 -2.18
C TRP A 31 1.40 -22.44 -1.72
N CYS A 32 0.55 -22.84 -2.66
CA CYS A 32 -0.69 -23.58 -2.41
C CYS A 32 -0.60 -25.02 -2.93
N PHE A 33 0.52 -25.70 -2.65
CA PHE A 33 0.87 -27.08 -3.06
C PHE A 33 1.03 -27.33 -4.56
N VAL A 34 0.22 -26.69 -5.39
CA VAL A 34 0.20 -26.85 -6.86
C VAL A 34 0.90 -25.67 -7.53
N GLU A 35 0.66 -24.46 -7.04
CA GLU A 35 1.18 -23.24 -7.65
C GLU A 35 1.41 -22.12 -6.63
N TRP A 36 2.05 -21.03 -7.10
CA TRP A 36 2.21 -19.79 -6.36
C TRP A 36 1.02 -18.88 -6.64
N ASN A 37 0.24 -18.58 -5.60
CA ASN A 37 -0.88 -17.65 -5.67
C ASN A 37 -0.48 -16.30 -5.11
N ASP A 38 -0.95 -15.24 -5.77
CA ASP A 38 -0.78 -13.88 -5.27
C ASP A 38 -1.57 -13.70 -3.97
N VAL A 39 -0.94 -13.05 -3.00
CA VAL A 39 -1.53 -12.72 -1.71
C VAL A 39 -1.18 -11.29 -1.34
N THR A 40 -1.95 -10.70 -0.44
CA THR A 40 -1.70 -9.36 0.08
C THR A 40 -1.27 -9.45 1.53
N PHE A 41 -0.66 -8.39 2.06
CA PHE A 41 -0.37 -8.31 3.49
C PHE A 41 -1.65 -8.47 4.33
N ALA A 42 -2.77 -7.90 3.86
CA ALA A 42 -4.07 -8.06 4.49
C ALA A 42 -4.52 -9.53 4.54
N THR A 43 -4.38 -10.32 3.46
CA THR A 43 -4.83 -11.72 3.46
C THR A 43 -3.96 -12.67 4.29
N ILE A 44 -2.72 -12.27 4.60
CA ILE A 44 -1.85 -12.99 5.55
C ILE A 44 -1.88 -12.38 6.96
N GLY A 45 -2.82 -11.48 7.26
CA GLY A 45 -3.07 -10.94 8.60
C GLY A 45 -2.08 -9.87 9.06
N VAL A 46 -1.51 -9.09 8.13
CA VAL A 46 -0.59 -8.00 8.43
C VAL A 46 -1.28 -6.66 8.17
N ASP A 47 -1.47 -5.91 9.25
CA ASP A 47 -2.04 -4.57 9.22
C ASP A 47 -0.94 -3.49 9.36
N LYS A 48 -1.15 -2.33 8.73
CA LYS A 48 -0.32 -1.15 8.92
C LYS A 48 -0.80 -0.36 10.13
N LYS A 49 -0.08 -0.48 11.24
CA LYS A 49 -0.30 0.35 12.43
C LYS A 49 0.37 1.71 12.22
N LEU A 50 -0.35 2.78 12.55
CA LEU A 50 0.16 4.14 12.46
C LEU A 50 0.39 4.72 13.85
N GLY A 51 1.39 5.58 13.99
CA GLY A 51 1.88 6.02 15.30
C GLY A 51 2.58 4.91 16.09
N HIS A 52 3.07 5.25 17.27
CA HIS A 52 3.78 4.33 18.18
C HIS A 52 4.89 3.50 17.48
N ASP A 53 5.61 4.10 16.52
CA ASP A 53 6.66 3.40 15.75
C ASP A 53 6.22 2.07 15.11
N GLY A 54 4.91 1.92 14.84
CA GLY A 54 4.31 0.71 14.28
C GLY A 54 3.80 -0.30 15.32
N ASP A 55 3.87 0.00 16.61
CA ASP A 55 3.27 -0.82 17.66
C ASP A 55 1.74 -0.64 17.75
N GLN A 56 1.08 -1.59 18.41
CA GLN A 56 -0.36 -1.53 18.63
C GLN A 56 -0.67 -0.39 19.61
N CYS A 57 -1.45 0.59 19.16
CA CYS A 57 -1.97 1.62 20.04
C CYS A 57 -2.95 0.98 21.05
N PRO A 58 -2.75 1.16 22.37
CA PRO A 58 -3.63 0.57 23.39
C PRO A 58 -5.03 1.19 23.40
N LEU A 59 -5.19 2.38 22.81
CA LEU A 59 -6.47 3.09 22.71
C LEU A 59 -7.22 2.80 21.41
N ALA A 60 -6.59 2.14 20.44
CA ALA A 60 -7.21 1.92 19.13
C ALA A 60 -8.35 0.91 19.16
N GLY A 61 -8.37 -0.01 20.14
CA GLY A 61 -9.35 -1.11 20.15
C GLY A 61 -9.34 -1.86 18.81
N ASP A 62 -10.52 -1.97 18.19
CA ASP A 62 -10.74 -2.64 16.90
C ASP A 62 -10.77 -1.66 15.70
N LEU A 63 -10.28 -0.43 15.86
CA LEU A 63 -10.24 0.56 14.77
C LEU A 63 -9.39 0.05 13.61
N VAL A 64 -10.02 -0.16 12.46
CA VAL A 64 -9.36 -0.53 11.21
C VAL A 64 -10.14 0.01 10.02
N PHE A 65 -9.44 0.43 8.98
CA PHE A 65 -10.04 0.75 7.69
C PHE A 65 -9.19 0.22 6.55
N GLU A 66 -9.80 0.09 5.37
CA GLU A 66 -9.11 -0.34 4.16
C GLU A 66 -8.64 0.86 3.34
N LEU A 67 -7.36 0.83 2.96
CA LEU A 67 -6.69 1.77 2.08
C LEU A 67 -6.36 1.06 0.76
N GLN A 68 -6.82 1.62 -0.36
CA GLN A 68 -6.34 1.29 -1.69
C GLN A 68 -5.15 2.18 -2.02
N LEU A 69 -3.94 1.64 -1.86
CA LEU A 69 -2.71 2.37 -2.12
C LEU A 69 -2.20 2.08 -3.53
N LEU A 70 -2.09 3.10 -4.37
CA LEU A 70 -1.46 2.97 -5.68
C LEU A 70 0.06 3.03 -5.56
N HIS A 71 0.73 1.94 -5.95
CA HIS A 71 2.17 1.84 -6.11
C HIS A 71 2.54 1.76 -7.59
N THR A 72 3.83 1.94 -7.92
CA THR A 72 4.32 1.86 -9.32
C THR A 72 4.08 0.49 -9.97
N THR A 73 3.76 -0.53 -9.16
CA THR A 73 3.48 -1.90 -9.60
C THR A 73 1.99 -2.27 -9.52
N GLY A 74 1.09 -1.32 -9.27
CA GLY A 74 -0.36 -1.56 -9.15
C GLY A 74 -0.95 -1.16 -7.80
N PHE A 75 -2.25 -1.38 -7.65
CA PHE A 75 -2.98 -1.13 -6.40
C PHE A 75 -2.65 -2.19 -5.34
N ARG A 76 -2.55 -1.74 -4.09
CA ARG A 76 -2.29 -2.57 -2.92
C ARG A 76 -3.37 -2.29 -1.88
N PRO A 77 -4.28 -3.24 -1.62
CA PRO A 77 -5.19 -3.12 -0.49
C PRO A 77 -4.39 -3.31 0.80
N ILE A 78 -4.45 -2.32 1.67
CA ILE A 78 -3.77 -2.29 2.96
C ILE A 78 -4.82 -2.06 4.03
N ARG A 79 -4.82 -2.92 5.05
CA ARG A 79 -5.57 -2.69 6.28
C ARG A 79 -4.77 -1.76 7.17
N VAL A 80 -5.37 -0.64 7.58
CA VAL A 80 -4.71 0.40 8.36
C VAL A 80 -5.36 0.49 9.73
N VAL A 81 -4.55 0.43 10.78
CA VAL A 81 -4.96 0.61 12.17
C VAL A 81 -4.45 1.99 12.62
N PRO A 82 -5.31 3.02 12.68
CA PRO A 82 -4.91 4.35 13.11
C PRO A 82 -4.66 4.36 14.63
N CYS A 83 -3.75 5.21 15.08
CA CYS A 83 -3.60 5.52 16.50
C CYS A 83 -4.82 6.33 16.99
N ALA A 84 -5.26 6.04 18.22
CA ALA A 84 -6.37 6.76 18.87
C ALA A 84 -5.90 7.69 19.99
N CYS A 85 -4.60 7.96 20.09
CA CYS A 85 -4.08 8.95 21.04
C CYS A 85 -4.58 10.37 20.68
N PRO A 86 -4.84 11.23 21.68
CA PRO A 86 -5.25 12.61 21.44
C PRO A 86 -4.26 13.36 20.53
N GLY A 87 -4.79 14.09 19.55
CA GLY A 87 -4.00 14.88 18.60
C GLY A 87 -3.36 14.08 17.46
N PHE A 88 -3.62 12.78 17.36
CA PHE A 88 -3.14 11.97 16.24
C PHE A 88 -3.87 12.32 14.93
N VAL A 89 -3.11 12.43 13.84
CA VAL A 89 -3.62 12.82 12.53
C VAL A 89 -3.12 11.84 11.47
N VAL A 90 -4.03 11.03 10.91
CA VAL A 90 -3.70 9.94 9.98
C VAL A 90 -2.94 10.41 8.75
N TYR A 91 -3.34 11.53 8.13
CA TYR A 91 -2.68 11.99 6.90
C TYR A 91 -1.20 12.36 7.12
N GLN A 92 -0.82 12.80 8.33
CA GLN A 92 0.58 13.13 8.62
C GLN A 92 1.45 11.87 8.63
N GLU A 93 0.93 10.77 9.17
CA GLU A 93 1.62 9.47 9.12
C GLU A 93 1.70 8.92 7.70
N PHE A 94 0.65 9.09 6.89
CA PHE A 94 0.71 8.75 5.47
C PHE A 94 1.87 9.49 4.79
N LEU A 95 2.02 10.79 5.02
CA LEU A 95 3.13 11.56 4.45
C LEU A 95 4.50 11.09 4.97
N ARG A 96 4.63 10.69 6.23
CA ARG A 96 5.87 10.08 6.76
C ARG A 96 6.18 8.75 6.08
N LEU A 97 5.16 7.99 5.73
CA LEU A 97 5.26 6.77 4.93
C LEU A 97 5.42 7.04 3.43
N ARG A 98 5.49 8.32 3.01
CA ARG A 98 5.54 8.75 1.60
C ARG A 98 4.31 8.32 0.80
N TRP A 99 3.15 8.37 1.44
CA TRP A 99 1.84 8.14 0.83
C TRP A 99 1.07 9.46 0.83
N MET A 100 0.61 9.86 -0.35
CA MET A 100 -0.23 11.04 -0.54
C MET A 100 -1.69 10.61 -0.62
N PRO A 101 -2.53 10.93 0.38
CA PRO A 101 -3.98 10.71 0.26
C PRO A 101 -4.53 11.45 -0.96
N ILE A 102 -5.48 10.83 -1.66
CA ILE A 102 -6.20 11.50 -2.76
C ILE A 102 -7.16 12.55 -2.20
N SER A 103 -7.72 12.30 -1.01
CA SER A 103 -8.60 13.20 -0.29
C SER A 103 -8.25 13.24 1.20
N LEU A 104 -8.41 14.40 1.83
CA LEU A 104 -8.31 14.54 3.28
C LEU A 104 -9.63 14.21 4.01
N SER A 105 -10.76 14.18 3.30
CA SER A 105 -12.06 13.81 3.84
C SER A 105 -12.32 12.29 3.78
N SER A 106 -11.62 11.58 2.90
CA SER A 106 -11.65 10.11 2.80
C SER A 106 -10.23 9.59 2.57
N LEU A 107 -9.75 8.82 3.54
CA LEU A 107 -8.39 8.26 3.52
C LEU A 107 -8.35 6.84 2.95
N ASN A 108 -9.39 6.43 2.24
CA ASN A 108 -9.48 5.10 1.62
C ASN A 108 -8.64 4.97 0.35
N TYR A 109 -8.12 6.08 -0.18
CA TYR A 109 -7.29 6.08 -1.37
C TYR A 109 -6.05 6.96 -1.17
N ALA A 110 -4.90 6.42 -1.53
CA ALA A 110 -3.65 7.16 -1.57
C ALA A 110 -2.78 6.70 -2.74
N VAL A 111 -1.81 7.52 -3.10
CA VAL A 111 -0.76 7.16 -4.05
C VAL A 111 0.58 7.25 -3.34
N THR A 112 1.51 6.36 -3.65
CA THR A 112 2.89 6.48 -3.17
C THR A 112 3.59 7.66 -3.83
N PHE A 113 4.56 8.27 -3.15
CA PHE A 113 5.36 9.33 -3.75
C PHE A 113 6.17 8.81 -4.93
N ASP A 114 6.54 7.53 -4.96
CA ASP A 114 7.25 6.93 -6.09
C ASP A 114 6.40 6.97 -7.38
N VAL A 115 5.07 6.85 -7.27
CA VAL A 115 4.14 7.07 -8.39
C VAL A 115 4.18 8.53 -8.84
N ILE A 116 4.15 9.49 -7.91
CA ILE A 116 4.19 10.93 -8.21
C ILE A 116 5.53 11.31 -8.86
N GLU A 117 6.65 10.88 -8.28
CA GLU A 117 7.99 11.17 -8.77
C GLU A 117 8.25 10.52 -10.14
N GLY A 118 7.76 9.30 -10.35
CA GLY A 118 7.79 8.64 -11.65
C GLY A 118 6.98 9.37 -12.71
N TYR A 119 5.82 9.92 -12.35
CA TYR A 119 5.02 10.77 -13.24
C TYR A 119 5.80 12.04 -13.61
N LEU A 120 6.30 12.77 -12.61
CA LEU A 120 7.03 14.02 -12.83
C LEU A 120 8.24 13.81 -13.75
N ARG A 121 8.98 12.71 -13.55
CA ARG A 121 10.12 12.36 -14.42
C ARG A 121 9.67 12.10 -15.86
N ARG A 122 8.62 11.29 -16.07
CA ARG A 122 8.13 10.97 -17.43
C ARG A 122 7.44 12.12 -18.13
N ASN A 123 6.70 12.94 -17.39
CA ASN A 123 6.10 14.15 -17.92
C ASN A 123 7.18 15.13 -18.40
N TYR A 124 8.26 15.28 -17.63
CA TYR A 124 9.39 16.12 -18.03
C TYR A 124 10.12 15.60 -19.27
N THR A 125 10.37 14.28 -19.38
CA THR A 125 11.17 13.73 -20.49
C THR A 125 10.37 13.48 -21.76
N SER A 126 9.08 13.20 -21.64
CA SER A 126 8.28 12.62 -22.73
C SER A 126 6.88 13.22 -22.84
N HIS A 127 6.56 14.26 -22.05
CA HIS A 127 5.27 14.95 -22.05
C HIS A 127 4.06 14.01 -21.90
N VAL A 128 4.24 12.87 -21.22
CA VAL A 128 3.17 11.91 -20.95
C VAL A 128 2.10 12.59 -20.11
N SER A 129 0.84 12.43 -20.51
CA SER A 129 -0.30 12.97 -19.76
C SER A 129 -0.45 12.24 -18.42
N THR A 130 -1.06 12.90 -17.43
CA THR A 130 -1.38 12.25 -16.15
C THR A 130 -2.24 11.00 -16.37
N TYR A 131 -3.20 11.08 -17.30
CA TYR A 131 -4.10 9.97 -17.62
C TYR A 131 -3.35 8.74 -18.13
N ASP A 132 -2.47 8.92 -19.12
CA ASP A 132 -1.73 7.81 -19.72
C ASP A 132 -0.79 7.15 -18.71
N TYR A 133 -0.12 7.96 -17.90
CA TYR A 133 0.75 7.44 -16.84
C TYR A 133 -0.04 6.68 -15.77
N LEU A 134 -1.17 7.21 -15.31
CA LEU A 134 -2.02 6.53 -14.34
C LEU A 134 -2.56 5.22 -14.90
N LYS A 135 -3.01 5.20 -16.16
CA LYS A 135 -3.48 3.97 -16.83
C LYS A 135 -2.40 2.89 -16.86
N GLU A 136 -1.14 3.28 -17.02
CA GLU A 136 -0.01 2.33 -17.02
C GLU A 136 0.23 1.69 -15.64
N VAL A 137 0.18 2.48 -14.57
CA VAL A 137 0.51 1.99 -13.21
C VAL A 137 -0.70 1.45 -12.45
N SER A 138 -1.93 1.70 -12.90
CA SER A 138 -3.18 1.32 -12.21
C SER A 138 -3.60 -0.14 -12.46
N VAL A 139 -2.62 -1.05 -12.53
CA VAL A 139 -2.87 -2.49 -12.56
C VAL A 139 -3.57 -2.92 -11.26
N ASP A 140 -4.46 -3.90 -11.34
CA ASP A 140 -5.26 -4.43 -10.22
C ASP A 140 -6.16 -3.37 -9.54
N ALA A 141 -6.60 -2.34 -10.29
CA ALA A 141 -7.47 -1.32 -9.73
C ALA A 141 -8.78 -1.93 -9.21
N PRO A 142 -9.29 -1.46 -8.04
CA PRO A 142 -10.60 -1.86 -7.55
C PRO A 142 -11.70 -1.58 -8.57
N ASP A 143 -12.71 -2.45 -8.59
CA ASP A 143 -13.89 -2.28 -9.44
C ASP A 143 -14.51 -0.89 -9.26
N GLY A 144 -14.72 -0.18 -10.37
CA GLY A 144 -15.35 1.15 -10.38
C GLY A 144 -14.42 2.37 -10.34
N LEU A 145 -13.09 2.20 -10.23
CA LEU A 145 -12.14 3.33 -10.38
C LEU A 145 -11.93 3.78 -11.82
N TYR A 146 -12.26 2.93 -12.79
CA TYR A 146 -12.37 3.31 -14.20
C TYR A 146 -13.81 3.70 -14.52
N VAL A 147 -14.23 4.89 -14.08
CA VAL A 147 -15.36 5.54 -14.76
C VAL A 147 -14.80 6.05 -16.08
N SER A 148 -14.99 5.24 -17.13
CA SER A 148 -14.93 5.67 -18.52
C SER A 148 -15.70 6.99 -18.66
N HIS A 149 -15.08 7.92 -19.39
CA HIS A 149 -15.67 9.16 -19.89
C HIS A 149 -17.18 9.09 -20.18
#